data_AF-A0A094CC53-F1
#
_entry.id   AF-A0A094CC53-F1
#
_cell.length_a   1.000
_cell.length_b   1.000
_cell.length_c   1.000
_cell.angle_alpha   90.00
_cell.angle_beta   90.00
_cell.angle_gamma   90.00
#
_symmetry.space_group_name_H-M   'P 1'
#
loop_
_entity.id
_entity.type
_entity.pdbx_description
1 polymer ?
#
loop_
_entity_poly.entity_id
_entity_poly.type
_entity_poly.pdbx_seq_one_letter_code
_entity_poly.pdbx_strand_id
1 'polypeptide(L)'
;MEDTASTTSLDMAATQLFGWPEIFKRSVQWVSIKIKKARASTDEVENDPEIKVMRELEKYHAESPQDRPRRFVHILDWFHHEGPSGIHNCLVTELLGPSISAILTSCNEMDDFLAPDTILRASRQVLEGIEFAHQAGFVHGGSFDYRHDLWKAGCVIFTLFYQAWPFFHGGFHPNNFYIRTLVEKLGPLPPAWDSQWDEMIAGDKKLQDEIGLLQYEPEERVSVQEALSFIDWVDYREETEEADADEAGNSGE
;
A
#
# COMPACT_ATOMS: atom_id res chain seq x y z
N MET A 1 24.25 7.76 -0.56
CA MET A 1 24.52 8.56 -1.77
C MET A 1 23.15 8.88 -2.35
N GLU A 2 22.69 10.08 -2.05
CA GLU A 2 21.39 10.61 -2.49
C GLU A 2 21.42 10.75 -4.01
N ASP A 3 20.38 10.30 -4.69
CA ASP A 3 20.13 10.73 -6.06
C ASP A 3 18.64 10.94 -6.30
N THR A 4 18.39 12.13 -6.82
CA THR A 4 17.14 12.88 -6.88
C THR A 4 16.23 12.39 -7.99
N ALA A 5 14.95 12.18 -7.67
CA ALA A 5 13.90 12.01 -8.67
C ALA A 5 13.74 13.31 -9.49
N SER A 6 14.01 13.25 -10.79
CA SER A 6 13.80 14.37 -11.71
C SER A 6 12.34 14.41 -12.18
N THR A 7 11.55 15.30 -11.61
CA THR A 7 10.24 15.67 -12.16
C THR A 7 10.46 16.58 -13.36
N THR A 8 10.26 16.07 -14.57
CA THR A 8 10.25 16.92 -15.78
C THR A 8 8.79 17.23 -16.16
N SER A 9 8.40 18.49 -16.00
CA SER A 9 7.16 19.04 -16.57
C SER A 9 7.35 19.17 -18.08
N LEU A 10 6.55 18.45 -18.88
CA LEU A 10 6.48 18.66 -20.33
C LEU A 10 5.36 19.66 -20.62
N ASP A 11 5.71 20.94 -20.68
CA ASP A 11 4.87 21.98 -21.28
C ASP A 11 4.91 21.84 -22.81
N MET A 12 3.87 21.23 -23.40
CA MET A 12 3.65 21.34 -24.85
C MET A 12 2.96 22.69 -25.16
N ALA A 13 3.77 23.72 -25.39
CA ALA A 13 3.30 25.00 -25.90
C ALA A 13 2.83 24.86 -27.36
N ALA A 14 1.54 25.13 -27.59
CA ALA A 14 0.94 25.16 -28.91
C ALA A 14 1.55 26.26 -29.79
N THR A 15 2.12 25.88 -30.93
CA THR A 15 2.64 26.81 -31.93
C THR A 15 1.49 27.60 -32.57
N GLN A 16 1.60 28.92 -32.51
CA GLN A 16 0.61 29.90 -32.95
C GLN A 16 0.79 30.21 -34.45
N LEU A 17 -0.19 29.85 -35.29
CA LEU A 17 -0.32 30.41 -36.65
C LEU A 17 -1.77 30.84 -36.90
N PHE A 18 -1.92 32.17 -36.97
CA PHE A 18 -2.92 32.98 -37.69
C PHE A 18 -4.42 32.61 -37.66
N GLY A 19 -5.15 33.33 -36.80
CA GLY A 19 -6.27 34.19 -37.23
C GLY A 19 -7.67 33.59 -37.38
N TRP A 20 -8.39 33.35 -36.27
CA TRP A 20 -9.87 33.24 -36.17
C TRP A 20 -10.34 33.81 -34.81
N PRO A 21 -11.59 34.31 -34.68
CA PRO A 21 -12.05 35.15 -33.55
C PRO A 21 -12.30 34.34 -32.26
N GLU A 22 -12.30 35.01 -31.10
CA GLU A 22 -12.47 34.44 -29.74
C GLU A 22 -13.60 33.40 -29.60
N ILE A 23 -13.30 32.10 -29.78
CA ILE A 23 -14.15 30.99 -29.33
C ILE A 23 -13.20 29.82 -29.01
N PHE A 24 -13.35 29.20 -27.84
CA PHE A 24 -12.41 28.30 -27.14
C PHE A 24 -11.34 28.98 -26.29
N LYS A 25 -11.75 29.51 -25.13
CA LYS A 25 -10.92 29.28 -23.94
C LYS A 25 -10.80 27.76 -23.79
N ARG A 26 -9.70 27.16 -24.26
CA ARG A 26 -9.36 25.78 -23.90
C ARG A 26 -9.32 25.77 -22.37
N SER A 27 -10.32 25.18 -21.73
CA SER A 27 -10.29 24.98 -20.28
C SER A 27 -9.13 24.02 -20.01
N VAL A 28 -8.03 24.54 -19.49
CA VAL A 28 -6.93 23.70 -19.02
C VAL A 28 -7.45 22.97 -17.80
N GLN A 29 -7.59 21.65 -17.92
CA GLN A 29 -8.00 20.78 -16.83
C GLN A 29 -6.78 20.00 -16.36
N TRP A 30 -6.48 20.08 -15.07
CA TRP A 30 -5.47 19.23 -14.44
C TRP A 30 -6.03 17.82 -14.25
N VAL A 31 -5.18 16.82 -14.51
CA VAL A 31 -5.51 15.40 -14.42
C VAL A 31 -4.41 14.65 -13.68
N SER A 32 -4.73 13.45 -13.21
CA SER A 32 -3.76 12.49 -12.72
C SER A 32 -3.49 11.45 -13.80
N ILE A 33 -2.22 11.13 -14.06
CA ILE A 33 -1.82 10.08 -15.01
C ILE A 33 -1.06 8.99 -14.27
N LYS A 34 -1.59 7.77 -14.33
CA LYS A 34 -0.92 6.56 -13.85
C LYS A 34 -0.29 5.83 -15.02
N ILE A 35 1.04 5.75 -15.04
CA ILE A 35 1.81 5.01 -16.05
C ILE A 35 2.19 3.65 -15.43
N LYS A 36 1.66 2.55 -15.97
CA LYS A 36 2.01 1.21 -15.47
C LYS A 36 3.42 0.83 -15.92
N LYS A 37 4.08 -0.05 -15.16
CA LYS A 37 5.34 -0.66 -15.58
C LYS A 37 5.09 -1.51 -16.83
N ALA A 38 6.06 -1.58 -17.74
CA ALA A 38 5.89 -2.30 -19.01
C ALA A 38 5.47 -3.76 -18.79
N ARG A 39 6.16 -4.49 -17.89
CA ARG A 39 5.81 -5.88 -17.52
C ARG A 39 4.42 -6.10 -16.94
N ALA A 40 3.74 -5.04 -16.49
CA ALA A 40 2.40 -5.08 -15.91
C ALA A 40 1.34 -4.51 -16.87
N SER A 41 1.75 -4.16 -18.09
CA SER A 41 0.90 -3.63 -19.15
C SER A 41 0.52 -4.76 -20.10
N THR A 42 -0.68 -4.69 -20.65
CA THR A 42 -1.18 -5.60 -21.67
C THR A 42 -0.92 -5.02 -23.05
N ASP A 43 -0.75 -5.88 -24.07
CA ASP A 43 -0.53 -5.42 -25.45
C ASP A 43 -1.74 -4.69 -26.04
N GLU A 44 -2.94 -4.96 -25.53
CA GLU A 44 -4.19 -4.26 -25.84
C GLU A 44 -4.65 -3.49 -24.60
N VAL A 45 -4.78 -2.17 -24.68
CA VAL A 45 -5.06 -1.29 -23.51
C VAL A 45 -6.44 -1.61 -22.93
N GLU A 46 -7.38 -1.94 -23.81
CA GLU A 46 -8.75 -2.31 -23.48
C GLU A 46 -8.81 -3.61 -22.68
N ASN A 47 -7.76 -4.43 -22.75
CA ASN A 47 -7.68 -5.68 -22.01
C ASN A 47 -7.15 -5.54 -20.60
N ASP A 48 -6.64 -4.37 -20.22
CA ASP A 48 -6.13 -4.12 -18.89
C ASP A 48 -7.25 -4.31 -17.84
N PRO A 49 -7.03 -5.13 -16.80
CA PRO A 49 -8.08 -5.43 -15.82
C PRO A 49 -8.51 -4.19 -15.03
N GLU A 50 -7.60 -3.25 -14.75
CA GLU A 50 -7.94 -2.03 -14.01
C GLU A 50 -8.79 -1.08 -14.86
N ILE A 51 -8.46 -0.93 -16.14
CA ILE A 51 -9.24 -0.14 -17.10
C ILE A 51 -10.62 -0.75 -17.30
N LYS A 52 -10.71 -2.08 -17.48
CA LYS A 52 -11.99 -2.80 -17.61
C LYS A 52 -12.90 -2.54 -16.41
N VAL A 53 -12.39 -2.70 -15.20
CA VAL A 53 -13.17 -2.45 -13.97
C VAL A 53 -13.65 -1.01 -13.91
N MET A 54 -12.77 -0.03 -14.12
CA MET A 54 -13.18 1.39 -14.06
C MET A 54 -14.22 1.74 -15.11
N ARG A 55 -14.10 1.22 -16.34
CA ARG A 55 -15.08 1.43 -17.41
C ARG A 55 -16.45 0.82 -17.07
N GLU A 56 -16.48 -0.37 -16.50
CA GLU A 56 -17.74 -0.99 -16.06
C GLU A 56 -18.36 -0.23 -14.88
N LEU A 57 -17.56 0.31 -13.96
CA LEU A 57 -18.04 1.19 -12.89
C LEU A 57 -18.64 2.49 -13.46
N GLU A 58 -18.02 3.11 -14.48
CA GLU A 58 -18.58 4.28 -15.18
C GLU A 58 -19.92 3.96 -15.84
N LYS A 59 -20.00 2.80 -16.50
CA LYS A 59 -21.23 2.36 -17.17
C LYS A 59 -22.35 2.12 -16.15
N TYR A 60 -22.06 1.37 -15.09
CA TYR A 60 -23.02 1.11 -14.01
C TYR A 60 -23.48 2.43 -13.36
N HIS A 61 -22.56 3.38 -13.17
CA HIS A 61 -22.88 4.71 -12.68
C HIS A 61 -23.85 5.44 -13.62
N ALA A 62 -23.57 5.50 -14.92
CA ALA A 62 -24.41 6.18 -15.89
C ALA A 62 -25.85 5.61 -15.98
N GLU A 63 -26.00 4.31 -15.71
CA GLU A 63 -27.29 3.61 -15.68
C GLU A 63 -28.02 3.71 -14.32
N SER A 64 -27.31 4.13 -13.26
CA SER A 64 -27.85 4.26 -11.91
C SER A 64 -28.48 5.64 -11.65
N PRO A 65 -29.45 5.75 -10.70
CA PRO A 65 -29.95 7.03 -10.23
C PRO A 65 -28.82 7.94 -9.73
N GLN A 66 -28.81 9.19 -10.18
CA GLN A 66 -27.80 10.21 -9.83
C GLN A 66 -28.23 11.02 -8.59
N ASP A 67 -28.83 10.34 -7.60
CA ASP A 67 -29.30 10.96 -6.36
C ASP A 67 -28.19 11.09 -5.31
N ARG A 68 -27.11 10.31 -5.46
CA ARG A 68 -25.94 10.34 -4.59
C ARG A 68 -24.69 10.82 -5.34
N PRO A 69 -23.78 11.52 -4.66
CA PRO A 69 -22.50 11.91 -5.24
C PRO A 69 -21.64 10.67 -5.52
N ARG A 70 -20.87 10.73 -6.61
CA ARG A 70 -19.87 9.71 -6.99
C ARG A 70 -18.89 9.43 -5.85
N ARG A 71 -18.66 8.15 -5.54
CA ARG A 71 -17.76 7.66 -4.47
C ARG A 71 -16.59 6.81 -4.97
N PHE A 72 -16.31 6.87 -6.26
CA PHE A 72 -15.18 6.20 -6.90
C PHE A 72 -14.52 7.17 -7.89
N VAL A 73 -13.25 6.91 -8.22
CA VAL A 73 -12.48 7.79 -9.09
C VAL A 73 -13.06 7.81 -10.52
N HIS A 74 -13.19 9.00 -11.10
CA HIS A 74 -13.59 9.16 -12.49
C HIS A 74 -12.42 8.89 -13.44
N ILE A 75 -12.57 7.91 -14.34
CA ILE A 75 -11.64 7.68 -15.44
C ILE A 75 -12.00 8.60 -16.62
N LEU A 76 -11.03 9.38 -17.07
CA LEU A 76 -11.18 10.38 -18.14
C LEU A 76 -10.71 9.85 -19.49
N ASP A 77 -9.60 9.10 -19.50
CA ASP A 77 -8.98 8.57 -20.71
C ASP A 77 -8.05 7.39 -20.36
N TRP A 78 -7.67 6.62 -21.37
CA TRP A 78 -6.67 5.56 -21.26
C TRP A 78 -5.99 5.33 -22.59
N PHE A 79 -4.67 5.12 -22.57
CA PHE A 79 -3.88 5.00 -23.80
C PHE A 79 -2.61 4.17 -23.59
N HIS A 80 -1.97 3.81 -24.70
CA HIS A 80 -0.63 3.22 -24.68
C HIS A 80 0.45 4.27 -24.85
N HIS A 81 1.51 4.10 -24.07
CA HIS A 81 2.77 4.80 -24.29
C HIS A 81 3.88 3.78 -24.57
N GLU A 82 4.48 3.87 -25.75
CA GLU A 82 5.66 3.08 -26.07
C GLU A 82 6.91 3.79 -25.54
N GLY A 83 7.64 3.10 -24.67
CA GLY A 83 8.88 3.60 -24.07
C GLY A 83 10.06 2.65 -24.34
N PRO A 84 11.28 3.02 -23.91
CA PRO A 84 12.49 2.21 -24.13
C PRO A 84 12.41 0.80 -23.54
N SER A 85 11.56 0.58 -22.54
CA SER A 85 11.38 -0.71 -21.86
C SER A 85 10.16 -1.49 -22.34
N GLY A 86 9.48 -1.04 -23.40
CA GLY A 86 8.29 -1.67 -23.96
C GLY A 86 7.04 -0.79 -23.85
N ILE A 87 5.87 -1.42 -23.94
CA ILE A 87 4.57 -0.75 -23.91
C ILE A 87 4.12 -0.52 -22.47
N HIS A 88 3.60 0.67 -22.19
CA HIS A 88 3.05 1.08 -20.91
C HIS A 88 1.56 1.43 -21.05
N ASN A 89 0.71 0.78 -20.25
CA ASN A 89 -0.69 1.14 -20.14
C ASN A 89 -0.83 2.38 -19.24
N CYS A 90 -1.43 3.43 -19.77
CA CYS A 90 -1.61 4.70 -19.10
C CYS A 90 -3.09 4.93 -18.81
N LEU A 91 -3.40 5.35 -17.58
CA LEU A 91 -4.74 5.66 -17.13
C LEU A 91 -4.78 7.13 -16.74
N VAL A 92 -5.76 7.87 -17.25
CA VAL A 92 -5.99 9.27 -16.93
C VAL A 92 -7.25 9.37 -16.08
N THR A 93 -7.12 9.95 -14.90
CA THR A 93 -8.23 10.16 -13.98
C THR A 93 -8.37 11.62 -13.59
N GLU A 94 -9.49 11.96 -12.97
CA GLU A 94 -9.61 13.24 -12.29
C GLU A 94 -8.49 13.42 -11.24
N LEU A 95 -8.09 14.68 -11.03
CA LEU A 95 -7.14 15.03 -9.99
C LEU A 95 -7.88 15.20 -8.65
N LEU A 96 -7.55 14.35 -7.69
CA LEU A 96 -8.12 14.38 -6.34
C LEU A 96 -7.13 14.98 -5.33
N GLY A 97 -7.65 15.28 -4.13
CA GLY A 97 -6.84 15.74 -3.01
C GLY A 97 -5.91 14.66 -2.43
N PRO A 98 -5.21 14.98 -1.32
CA PRO A 98 -4.31 14.03 -0.67
C PRO A 98 -5.05 12.78 -0.21
N SER A 99 -4.33 11.66 -0.13
CA SER A 99 -4.87 10.41 0.41
C SER A 99 -5.16 10.55 1.91
N ILE A 100 -6.07 9.72 2.43
CA ILE A 100 -6.34 9.62 3.89
C ILE A 100 -5.03 9.37 4.65
N SER A 101 -4.15 8.51 4.12
CA SER A 101 -2.84 8.23 4.73
C SER A 101 -1.98 9.49 4.85
N ALA A 102 -1.90 10.31 3.79
CA ALA A 102 -1.12 11.54 3.83
C ALA A 102 -1.67 12.54 4.86
N ILE A 103 -3.01 12.67 4.91
CA ILE A 103 -3.68 13.54 5.89
C ILE A 103 -3.37 13.06 7.32
N LEU A 104 -3.50 11.77 7.59
CA LEU A 104 -3.24 11.21 8.92
C LEU A 104 -1.78 11.31 9.34
N THR A 105 -0.83 11.13 8.41
CA THR A 105 0.60 11.36 8.66
C THR A 105 0.82 12.81 9.10
N SER A 106 0.26 13.79 8.38
CA SER A 106 0.38 15.19 8.75
C SER A 106 -0.28 15.53 10.09
N CYS A 107 -1.45 14.95 10.40
CA CYS A 107 -2.09 15.07 11.71
C CYS A 107 -1.18 14.58 12.84
N ASN A 108 -0.59 13.39 12.69
CA ASN A 108 0.31 12.82 13.69
C ASN A 108 1.59 13.65 13.89
N GLU A 109 2.17 14.17 12.80
CA GLU A 109 3.36 15.04 12.86
C GLU A 109 3.10 16.36 13.58
N MET A 110 1.86 16.87 13.49
CA MET A 110 1.43 18.14 14.09
C MET A 110 0.78 17.97 15.47
N ASP A 111 0.70 16.74 15.99
CA ASP A 111 -0.06 16.38 17.21
C ASP A 111 -1.53 16.87 17.15
N ASP A 112 -2.14 16.76 15.97
CA ASP A 112 -3.49 17.23 15.67
C ASP A 112 -4.44 16.07 15.31
N PHE A 113 -5.74 16.27 15.50
CA PHE A 113 -6.76 15.25 15.28
C PHE A 113 -7.75 15.66 14.20
N LEU A 114 -8.20 14.67 13.41
CA LEU A 114 -9.31 14.89 12.50
C LEU A 114 -10.58 15.27 13.26
N ALA A 115 -11.27 16.31 12.79
CA ALA A 115 -12.57 16.68 13.35
C ALA A 115 -13.54 15.49 13.28
N PRO A 116 -14.33 15.21 14.33
CA PRO A 116 -15.26 14.08 14.36
C PRO A 116 -16.22 14.02 13.17
N ASP A 117 -16.69 15.17 12.70
CA ASP A 117 -17.52 15.26 11.49
C ASP A 117 -16.79 14.78 10.23
N THR A 118 -15.51 15.13 10.07
CA THR A 118 -14.67 14.66 8.96
C THR A 118 -14.49 13.15 9.03
N ILE A 119 -14.26 12.59 10.22
CA ILE A 119 -14.13 11.14 10.43
C ILE A 119 -15.42 10.42 10.03
N LEU A 120 -16.57 10.90 10.50
CA LEU A 120 -17.87 10.30 10.18
C LEU A 120 -18.21 10.40 8.69
N ARG A 121 -17.95 11.56 8.08
CA ARG A 121 -18.14 11.75 6.64
C ARG A 121 -17.23 10.84 5.82
N ALA A 122 -15.95 10.77 6.13
CA ALA A 122 -15.00 9.90 5.42
C ALA A 122 -15.39 8.41 5.57
N SER A 123 -15.72 7.99 6.79
CA SER A 123 -16.18 6.62 7.08
C SER A 123 -17.41 6.24 6.25
N ARG A 124 -18.40 7.14 6.19
CA ARG A 124 -19.58 6.95 5.35
C ARG A 124 -19.23 6.86 3.87
N GLN A 125 -18.35 7.74 3.37
CA GLN A 125 -17.95 7.74 1.96
C GLN A 125 -17.21 6.46 1.55
N VAL A 126 -16.35 5.91 2.42
CA VAL A 126 -15.68 4.62 2.20
C VAL A 126 -16.72 3.51 2.06
N LEU A 127 -17.69 3.44 2.97
CA LEU A 127 -18.75 2.42 2.93
C LEU A 127 -19.66 2.58 1.71
N GLU A 128 -20.05 3.81 1.35
CA GLU A 128 -20.85 4.10 0.15
C GLU A 128 -20.09 3.70 -1.14
N GLY A 129 -18.78 3.93 -1.20
CA GLY A 129 -17.95 3.52 -2.34
C GLY A 129 -17.84 2.00 -2.49
N ILE A 130 -17.69 1.30 -1.37
CA ILE A 130 -17.66 -0.18 -1.35
C ILE A 130 -19.03 -0.75 -1.73
N GLU A 131 -20.12 -0.22 -1.15
CA GLU A 131 -21.49 -0.60 -1.51
C GLU A 131 -21.71 -0.46 -3.02
N PHE A 132 -21.32 0.68 -3.59
CA PHE A 132 -21.46 0.93 -5.02
C PHE A 132 -20.67 -0.07 -5.88
N ALA A 133 -19.41 -0.33 -5.53
CA ALA A 133 -18.59 -1.32 -6.23
C ALA A 133 -19.19 -2.73 -6.16
N HIS A 134 -19.69 -3.13 -4.97
CA HIS A 134 -20.31 -4.44 -4.77
C HIS A 134 -21.60 -4.58 -5.58
N GLN A 135 -22.44 -3.55 -5.64
CA GLN A 135 -23.64 -3.53 -6.47
C GLN A 135 -23.32 -3.62 -7.97
N ALA A 136 -22.20 -3.02 -8.40
CA ALA A 136 -21.67 -3.16 -9.76
C ALA A 136 -21.02 -4.53 -10.03
N GLY A 137 -20.95 -5.41 -9.03
CA GLY A 137 -20.38 -6.76 -9.16
C GLY A 137 -18.86 -6.85 -8.98
N PHE A 138 -18.23 -5.83 -8.40
CA PHE A 138 -16.78 -5.77 -8.21
C PHE A 138 -16.39 -5.82 -6.73
N VAL A 139 -15.25 -6.45 -6.44
CA VAL A 139 -14.63 -6.50 -5.10
C VAL A 139 -13.26 -5.81 -5.17
N HIS A 140 -12.98 -4.94 -4.20
CA HIS A 140 -11.78 -4.10 -4.22
C HIS A 140 -10.50 -4.91 -3.93
N GLY A 141 -9.52 -4.78 -4.85
CA GLY A 141 -8.26 -5.53 -4.76
C GLY A 141 -8.35 -6.99 -5.19
N GLY A 142 -9.39 -7.36 -5.96
CA GLY A 142 -9.47 -8.67 -6.62
C GLY A 142 -9.63 -9.86 -5.69
N SER A 143 -10.12 -9.65 -4.46
CA SER A 143 -10.35 -10.76 -3.52
C SER A 143 -11.58 -11.59 -3.91
N PHE A 144 -11.60 -12.87 -3.51
CA PHE A 144 -12.69 -13.79 -3.82
C PHE A 144 -14.00 -13.51 -3.04
N ASP A 145 -13.96 -12.69 -1.99
CA ASP A 145 -15.11 -12.45 -1.10
C ASP A 145 -15.21 -10.98 -0.68
N TYR A 146 -16.37 -10.37 -0.92
CA TYR A 146 -16.74 -9.00 -0.55
C TYR A 146 -16.50 -8.67 0.93
N ARG A 147 -16.49 -9.68 1.81
CA ARG A 147 -16.20 -9.53 3.24
C ARG A 147 -14.78 -9.05 3.51
N HIS A 148 -13.83 -9.27 2.60
CA HIS A 148 -12.49 -8.71 2.71
C HIS A 148 -12.50 -7.19 2.57
N ASP A 149 -13.37 -6.63 1.74
CA ASP A 149 -13.51 -5.18 1.64
C ASP A 149 -14.08 -4.59 2.93
N LEU A 150 -15.02 -5.29 3.56
CA LEU A 150 -15.57 -4.88 4.85
C LEU A 150 -14.51 -4.92 5.96
N TRP A 151 -13.64 -5.94 5.97
CA TRP A 151 -12.50 -5.99 6.89
C TRP A 151 -11.57 -4.79 6.69
N LYS A 152 -11.15 -4.53 5.44
CA LYS A 152 -10.30 -3.39 5.09
C LYS A 152 -10.96 -2.05 5.45
N ALA A 153 -12.26 -1.90 5.19
CA ALA A 153 -13.03 -0.71 5.57
C ALA A 153 -13.05 -0.52 7.09
N GLY A 154 -13.25 -1.59 7.86
CA GLY A 154 -13.17 -1.57 9.31
C GLY A 154 -11.82 -1.07 9.80
N CYS A 155 -10.73 -1.54 9.19
CA CYS A 155 -9.38 -1.04 9.49
C CYS A 155 -9.22 0.44 9.17
N VAL A 156 -9.67 0.91 8.00
CA VAL A 156 -9.62 2.34 7.63
C VAL A 156 -10.43 3.19 8.61
N ILE A 157 -11.64 2.77 8.95
CA ILE A 157 -12.52 3.49 9.89
C ILE A 157 -11.86 3.55 11.28
N PHE A 158 -11.34 2.43 11.78
CA PHE A 158 -10.59 2.43 13.04
C PHE A 158 -9.45 3.45 12.99
N THR A 159 -8.67 3.43 11.92
CA THR A 159 -7.53 4.34 11.75
C THR A 159 -7.96 5.81 11.64
N LEU A 160 -9.12 6.11 11.07
CA LEU A 160 -9.68 7.47 11.11
C LEU A 160 -10.04 7.91 12.54
N PHE A 161 -10.65 7.03 13.34
CA PHE A 161 -11.11 7.35 14.70
C PHE A 161 -9.98 7.47 15.71
N TYR A 162 -9.02 6.55 15.66
CA TYR A 162 -7.97 6.43 16.66
C TYR A 162 -6.62 6.97 16.17
N GLN A 163 -6.53 7.37 14.89
CA GLN A 163 -5.29 7.81 14.24
C GLN A 163 -4.12 6.82 14.42
N ALA A 164 -4.49 5.56 14.57
CA ALA A 164 -3.59 4.45 14.81
C ALA A 164 -4.02 3.24 13.97
N TRP A 165 -3.06 2.38 13.65
CA TRP A 165 -3.36 1.12 12.98
C TRP A 165 -4.04 0.18 14.00
N PRO A 166 -5.17 -0.45 13.67
CA PRO A 166 -5.84 -1.39 14.58
C PRO A 166 -4.96 -2.57 14.96
N PHE A 167 -4.08 -2.96 14.04
CA PHE A 167 -3.17 -4.09 14.18
C PHE A 167 -1.80 -3.63 13.66
N PHE A 168 -0.94 -3.13 14.56
CA PHE A 168 0.41 -2.67 14.25
C PHE A 168 1.46 -3.69 14.70
N HIS A 169 2.53 -3.82 13.94
CA HIS A 169 3.75 -4.49 14.37
C HIS A 169 4.95 -3.66 13.88
N GLY A 170 5.82 -3.24 14.80
CA GLY A 170 7.10 -2.65 14.46
C GLY A 170 8.02 -3.72 13.87
N GLY A 171 8.67 -3.41 12.74
CA GLY A 171 9.27 -4.35 11.78
C GLY A 171 10.42 -5.26 12.24
N PHE A 172 10.54 -5.58 13.53
CA PHE A 172 11.56 -6.46 14.10
C PHE A 172 11.00 -7.74 14.76
N HIS A 173 9.68 -7.90 14.85
CA HIS A 173 9.05 -9.09 15.43
C HIS A 173 8.72 -10.20 14.41
N PRO A 174 8.65 -11.47 14.85
CA PRO A 174 8.43 -12.62 13.99
C PRO A 174 7.01 -12.69 13.41
N ASN A 175 6.86 -13.59 12.44
CA ASN A 175 5.74 -13.67 11.49
C ASN A 175 4.32 -13.74 12.12
N ASN A 176 4.16 -14.12 13.40
CA ASN A 176 2.86 -14.30 14.03
C ASN A 176 2.33 -13.11 14.85
N PHE A 177 3.09 -12.03 15.03
CA PHE A 177 2.71 -10.95 15.95
C PHE A 177 1.39 -10.27 15.55
N TYR A 178 1.14 -10.11 14.25
CA TYR A 178 -0.13 -9.57 13.75
C TYR A 178 -1.34 -10.38 14.23
N ILE A 179 -1.22 -11.71 14.21
CA ILE A 179 -2.27 -12.63 14.65
C ILE A 179 -2.43 -12.57 16.18
N ARG A 180 -1.35 -12.38 16.94
CA ARG A 180 -1.43 -12.14 18.40
C ARG A 180 -2.22 -10.87 18.72
N THR A 181 -1.92 -9.75 18.05
CA THR A 181 -2.66 -8.49 18.24
C THR A 181 -4.13 -8.63 17.86
N LEU A 182 -4.43 -9.46 16.85
CA LEU A 182 -5.82 -9.81 16.52
C LEU A 182 -6.49 -10.57 17.67
N VAL A 183 -5.84 -11.59 18.20
CA VAL A 183 -6.39 -12.40 19.30
C VAL A 183 -6.61 -11.56 20.56
N GLU A 184 -5.69 -10.67 20.89
CA GLU A 184 -5.81 -9.76 22.03
C GLU A 184 -7.02 -8.81 21.89
N LYS A 185 -7.29 -8.31 20.68
CA LYS A 185 -8.36 -7.34 20.43
C LYS A 185 -9.73 -7.98 20.17
N LEU A 186 -9.77 -9.13 19.50
CA LEU A 186 -10.98 -9.74 18.99
C LEU A 186 -11.36 -11.04 19.71
N GLY A 187 -10.47 -11.58 20.54
CA GLY A 187 -10.63 -12.89 21.17
C GLY A 187 -9.96 -14.01 20.38
N PRO A 188 -10.07 -15.27 20.85
CA PRO A 188 -9.37 -16.41 20.26
C PRO A 188 -9.74 -16.63 18.79
N LEU A 189 -8.79 -17.17 18.01
CA LEU A 189 -9.07 -17.59 16.64
C LEU A 189 -10.14 -18.68 16.62
N PRO A 190 -10.92 -18.80 15.53
CA PRO A 190 -11.84 -19.92 15.37
C PRO A 190 -11.08 -21.26 15.35
N PRO A 191 -11.62 -22.35 15.92
CA PRO A 191 -10.93 -23.65 16.02
C PRO A 191 -10.42 -24.23 14.68
N ALA A 192 -11.02 -23.82 13.57
CA ALA A 192 -10.57 -24.20 12.23
C ALA A 192 -9.15 -23.72 11.87
N TRP A 193 -8.60 -22.77 12.63
CA TRP A 193 -7.26 -22.21 12.45
C TRP A 193 -6.22 -22.81 13.40
N ASP A 194 -6.59 -23.71 14.31
CA ASP A 194 -5.70 -24.24 15.35
C ASP A 194 -4.47 -24.90 14.73
N SER A 195 -4.64 -25.73 13.70
CA SER A 195 -3.51 -26.42 13.04
C SER A 195 -2.54 -25.45 12.37
N GLN A 196 -3.04 -24.40 11.73
CA GLN A 196 -2.22 -23.39 11.07
C GLN A 196 -1.53 -22.48 12.10
N TRP A 197 -2.19 -22.21 13.21
CA TRP A 197 -1.62 -21.49 14.34
C TRP A 197 -0.46 -22.26 14.96
N ASP A 198 -0.66 -23.56 15.23
CA ASP A 198 0.36 -24.43 15.79
C ASP A 198 1.59 -24.52 14.88
N GLU A 199 1.40 -24.64 13.56
CA GLU A 199 2.48 -24.63 12.57
C GLU A 199 3.24 -23.29 12.57
N MET A 200 2.52 -22.17 12.58
CA MET A 200 3.12 -20.83 12.57
C MET A 200 3.91 -20.53 13.86
N ILE A 201 3.47 -21.07 15.00
CA ILE A 201 4.18 -20.95 16.28
C ILE A 201 5.38 -21.89 16.34
N ALA A 202 5.26 -23.11 15.80
CA ALA A 202 6.38 -24.06 15.74
C ALA A 202 7.57 -23.54 14.92
N GLY A 203 7.30 -22.73 13.89
CA GLY A 203 8.32 -22.04 13.09
C GLY A 203 8.99 -20.84 13.77
N ASP A 204 8.46 -20.37 14.91
CA ASP A 204 8.91 -19.16 15.62
C ASP A 204 9.74 -19.46 16.88
N LYS A 205 10.44 -20.60 16.84
CA LYS A 205 11.15 -21.17 18.00
C LYS A 205 12.31 -20.30 18.52
N LYS A 206 12.72 -19.27 17.78
CA LYS A 206 13.87 -18.42 18.11
C LYS A 206 13.54 -17.30 19.11
N LEU A 207 12.28 -16.84 19.16
CA LEU A 207 11.89 -15.72 20.04
C LEU A 207 11.72 -16.13 21.50
N GLN A 208 11.33 -17.38 21.79
CA GLN A 208 11.15 -17.85 23.17
C GLN A 208 12.47 -17.88 23.95
N ASP A 209 13.60 -18.13 23.27
CA ASP A 209 14.92 -18.17 23.87
C ASP A 209 15.43 -16.75 24.24
N GLU A 210 15.08 -15.72 23.45
CA GLU A 210 15.56 -14.34 23.64
C GLU A 210 14.84 -13.54 24.75
N ILE A 211 13.60 -13.90 25.10
CA ILE A 211 12.79 -13.18 26.12
C ILE A 211 13.13 -13.64 27.55
N GLY A 212 13.95 -14.69 27.70
CA GLY A 212 14.34 -15.24 29.02
C GLY A 212 14.96 -14.21 29.97
N LEU A 213 15.63 -13.18 29.45
CA LEU A 213 16.19 -12.10 30.26
C LEU A 213 15.14 -11.07 30.73
N LEU A 214 13.98 -11.00 30.07
CA LEU A 214 12.94 -9.98 30.25
C LEU A 214 11.72 -10.49 31.04
N GLN A 215 11.86 -11.59 31.79
CA GLN A 215 10.78 -12.09 32.66
C GLN A 215 10.43 -11.07 33.76
N TYR A 216 9.12 -10.91 34.00
CA TYR A 216 8.58 -10.00 35.01
C TYR A 216 9.10 -10.37 36.41
N GLU A 217 9.00 -11.64 36.76
CA GLU A 217 9.55 -12.23 37.97
C GLU A 217 11.07 -12.41 37.83
N PRO A 218 11.90 -11.83 38.73
CA PRO A 218 13.35 -11.94 38.64
C PRO A 218 13.88 -13.38 38.70
N GLU A 219 13.19 -14.25 39.43
CA GLU A 219 13.59 -15.64 39.67
C GLU A 219 13.37 -16.54 38.44
N GLU A 220 12.49 -16.13 37.52
CA GLU A 220 12.18 -16.85 36.28
C GLU A 220 13.11 -16.45 35.13
N ARG A 221 14.01 -15.48 35.35
CA ARG A 221 14.96 -15.04 34.33
C ARG A 221 16.03 -16.10 34.10
N VAL A 222 16.36 -16.32 32.83
CA VAL A 222 17.44 -17.25 32.45
C VAL A 222 18.78 -16.77 33.01
N SER A 223 19.66 -17.73 33.29
CA SER A 223 21.00 -17.41 33.77
C SER A 223 21.83 -16.71 32.68
N VAL A 224 22.89 -16.00 33.08
CA VAL A 224 23.82 -15.39 32.12
C VAL A 224 24.45 -16.45 31.21
N GLN A 225 24.75 -17.63 31.75
CA GLN A 225 25.34 -18.73 31.00
C GLN A 225 24.39 -19.27 29.93
N GLU A 226 23.11 -19.38 30.28
CA GLU A 226 22.06 -19.81 29.36
C GLU A 226 21.79 -18.76 28.29
N ALA A 227 21.72 -17.47 28.66
CA ALA A 227 21.59 -16.37 27.72
C ALA A 227 22.76 -16.29 26.71
N LEU A 228 24.00 -16.52 27.17
CA LEU A 228 25.16 -16.55 26.29
C LEU A 228 25.11 -17.69 25.26
N SER A 229 24.46 -18.81 25.60
CA SER A 229 24.32 -19.94 24.69
C SER A 229 23.40 -19.65 23.49
N PHE A 230 22.56 -18.61 23.58
CA PHE A 230 21.67 -18.16 22.51
C PHE A 230 22.35 -17.24 21.49
N ILE A 231 23.51 -16.67 21.83
CA ILE A 231 24.22 -15.71 20.98
C ILE A 231 25.22 -16.45 20.09
N ASP A 232 24.86 -16.62 18.83
CA ASP A 232 25.80 -17.00 17.77
C ASP A 232 26.47 -15.73 17.22
N TRP A 233 27.67 -15.44 17.71
CA TRP A 233 28.42 -14.23 17.35
C TRP A 233 29.37 -14.52 16.20
N VAL A 234 29.29 -13.69 15.16
CA VAL A 234 30.19 -13.72 13.99
C VAL A 234 30.89 -12.36 13.91
N ASP A 235 32.23 -12.34 13.90
CA ASP A 235 33.00 -11.11 13.67
C ASP A 235 33.08 -10.80 12.19
N TYR A 236 32.23 -9.90 11.71
CA TYR A 236 32.22 -9.48 10.31
C TYR A 236 33.38 -8.53 9.93
N ARG A 237 34.30 -8.21 10.86
CA ARG A 237 35.46 -7.35 10.58
C ARG A 237 36.67 -8.11 10.06
N GLU A 238 36.70 -9.44 10.18
CA GLU A 238 37.82 -10.26 9.71
C GLU A 238 37.65 -10.74 8.24
N GLU A 239 36.45 -10.63 7.64
CA GLU A 239 36.20 -11.07 6.26
C GLU A 239 36.68 -10.07 5.17
N THR A 240 37.21 -8.90 5.54
CA THR A 240 37.73 -7.93 4.57
C THR A 240 39.23 -8.06 4.24
N GLU A 241 39.99 -8.95 4.88
CA GLU A 241 41.44 -9.06 4.61
C GLU A 241 41.81 -10.11 3.55
N GLU A 242 40.90 -11.00 3.12
CA GLU A 242 41.18 -11.98 2.05
C GLU A 242 40.69 -11.56 0.66
N ALA A 243 39.80 -10.56 0.54
CA ALA A 243 39.28 -10.12 -0.76
C ALA A 243 40.23 -9.20 -1.55
N ASP A 244 41.19 -8.55 -0.88
CA ASP A 244 42.14 -7.62 -1.50
C ASP A 244 43.45 -8.29 -1.96
N ALA A 245 43.65 -9.59 -1.70
CA ALA A 245 44.84 -10.32 -2.14
C ALA A 245 44.72 -10.91 -3.56
N ASP A 246 43.50 -11.09 -4.08
CA ASP A 246 43.27 -11.75 -5.37
C ASP A 246 43.24 -10.78 -6.58
N GLU A 247 43.17 -9.45 -6.38
CA GLU A 247 43.21 -8.49 -7.49
C GLU A 247 44.63 -8.05 -7.91
N ALA A 248 45.69 -8.40 -7.17
CA ALA A 248 47.06 -8.05 -7.53
C ALA A 248 47.78 -9.09 -8.41
N GLY A 249 47.17 -10.25 -8.68
CA GLY A 249 47.83 -11.40 -9.30
C GLY A 249 47.66 -11.57 -10.82
N ASN A 250 46.73 -10.88 -11.47
CA ASN A 250 46.39 -11.15 -12.88
C ASN A 250 46.68 -9.98 -13.84
N SER A 251 47.95 -9.56 -13.88
CA SER A 251 48.48 -8.79 -15.02
C SER A 251 49.86 -9.33 -15.42
N GLY A 252 49.86 -10.35 -16.28
CA GLY A 252 51.10 -10.91 -16.82
C GLY A 252 50.94 -12.23 -17.56
N GLU A 253 50.31 -12.20 -18.74
CA GLU A 253 50.80 -12.79 -20.01
C GLU A 253 49.84 -12.47 -21.17
#